data_AF-A0A7J0ENR4-F1
#
_entry.id   AF-A0A7J0ENR4-F1
#
_cell.length_a   1.000
_cell.length_b   1.000
_cell.length_c   1.000
_cell.angle_alpha   90.00
_cell.angle_beta   90.00
_cell.angle_gamma   90.00
#
_symmetry.space_group_name_H-M   'P 1'
#
loop_
_entity.id
_entity.type
_entity.pdbx_description
1 polymer ?
#
loop_
_entity_poly.entity_id
_entity_poly.type
_entity_poly.pdbx_seq_one_letter_code
_entity_poly.pdbx_strand_id
1 'polypeptide(L)'
;MLIPSGGGGGDISSVISRDLFEQLLKHRNDAVCEGKGFYSYDAFVSAAKSFGAFGNTGDAVTRKERGCCFSLSQTSHETTGGWPTAPDGPYAWGYCFVQEQGNPVDYCVPDQEWPCVPGKNNYNYGPAGRAIGVDLLNNPNVVAADPIISFKTALWFWMTPQSPKPSCHDVITGSWTPSDADKSAGRVPGYGVITNIINGGIECDKGSNPEADDRVRFYKRYCDIMGIGNYNYGPAGRAIGVDLLNNPNAVAADPIISFKTTLWFWMTPQSPKPSCHDVITGRWTPSDADKSAGRVPGYGVITNIINGGIECDKGSNLEADDRVGFYKRYCDIMGIGYGNNLDCSNQRPFA
;
A
#
# COMPACT_ATOMS: atom_id res chain seq x y z
N MET A 1 -27.55 -1.69 -1.50
CA MET A 1 -27.00 -1.77 -2.87
C MET A 1 -26.13 -3.01 -2.92
N LEU A 2 -26.47 -3.99 -3.74
CA LEU A 2 -25.77 -5.28 -3.83
C LEU A 2 -24.42 -5.05 -4.54
N ILE A 3 -23.33 -5.53 -3.94
CA ILE A 3 -22.00 -5.52 -4.57
C ILE A 3 -22.03 -6.49 -5.76
N PRO A 4 -21.71 -6.06 -7.00
CA PRO A 4 -21.68 -6.97 -8.13
C PRO A 4 -20.46 -7.89 -8.02
N SER A 5 -20.72 -9.20 -8.00
CA SER A 5 -19.73 -10.25 -8.21
C SER A 5 -19.35 -10.31 -9.69
N GLY A 6 -18.10 -9.97 -10.02
CA GLY A 6 -17.57 -10.03 -11.38
C GLY A 6 -16.15 -10.59 -11.42
N GLY A 7 -16.04 -11.89 -11.73
CA GLY A 7 -15.01 -12.56 -12.54
C GLY A 7 -13.52 -12.30 -12.26
N GLY A 8 -12.86 -13.28 -11.64
CA GLY A 8 -11.40 -13.39 -11.56
C GLY A 8 -10.81 -13.38 -10.15
N GLY A 9 -11.47 -14.01 -9.17
CA GLY A 9 -11.08 -13.94 -7.75
C GLY A 9 -9.81 -14.73 -7.45
N GLY A 10 -8.69 -14.03 -7.25
CA GLY A 10 -7.59 -14.59 -6.48
C GLY A 10 -8.04 -14.89 -5.04
N ASP A 11 -7.43 -15.87 -4.40
CA ASP A 11 -7.59 -16.06 -2.95
C ASP A 11 -6.59 -15.13 -2.24
N ILE A 12 -6.97 -14.53 -1.11
CA ILE A 12 -6.05 -13.74 -0.26
C ILE A 12 -4.81 -14.58 0.12
N SER A 13 -4.95 -15.91 0.15
CA SER A 13 -3.85 -16.84 0.39
C SER A 13 -2.75 -16.79 -0.67
N SER A 14 -3.03 -16.25 -1.87
CA SER A 14 -2.02 -16.03 -2.91
C SER A 14 -1.14 -14.80 -2.64
N VAL A 15 -1.59 -13.89 -1.77
CA VAL A 15 -0.87 -12.67 -1.37
C VAL A 15 -0.25 -12.85 0.02
N ILE A 16 -1.00 -13.43 0.96
CA ILE A 16 -0.54 -13.70 2.33
C ILE A 16 -0.62 -15.19 2.60
N SER A 17 0.53 -15.86 2.57
CA SER A 17 0.64 -17.24 3.03
C SER A 17 0.52 -17.33 4.55
N ARG A 18 0.29 -18.54 5.09
CA ARG A 18 0.28 -18.75 6.54
C ARG A 18 1.61 -18.35 7.17
N ASP A 19 2.73 -18.79 6.60
CA ASP A 19 4.06 -18.48 7.14
C ASP A 19 4.31 -16.97 7.16
N LEU A 20 3.87 -16.27 6.11
CA LEU A 20 3.97 -14.82 6.05
C LEU A 20 3.10 -14.15 7.12
N PHE A 21 1.86 -14.61 7.31
CA PHE A 21 0.98 -14.12 8.38
C PHE A 21 1.58 -14.32 9.77
N GLU A 22 2.18 -15.48 10.03
CA GLU A 22 2.86 -15.77 11.30
C GLU A 22 4.11 -14.90 11.50
N GLN A 23 4.83 -14.54 10.42
CA GLN A 23 5.97 -13.62 10.51
C GLN A 23 5.55 -12.17 10.73
N LEU A 24 4.48 -11.72 10.07
CA LEU A 24 3.93 -10.38 10.23
C LEU A 24 3.44 -10.19 11.68
N LEU A 25 2.65 -11.13 12.18
CA LEU A 25 2.04 -11.05 13.51
C LEU A 25 2.76 -11.93 14.54
N LYS A 26 4.08 -11.76 14.62
CA LYS A 26 5.03 -12.68 15.28
C LYS A 26 4.72 -12.99 16.74
N HIS A 27 4.44 -11.97 17.56
CA HIS A 27 4.30 -12.13 19.01
C HIS A 27 2.85 -12.18 19.52
N ARG A 28 1.84 -12.15 18.64
CA ARG A 28 0.42 -12.12 19.05
C ARG A 28 -0.01 -13.31 19.93
N ASN A 29 0.71 -14.43 19.84
CA ASN A 29 0.44 -15.66 20.58
C ASN A 29 1.34 -15.84 21.81
N ASP A 30 2.15 -14.85 22.15
CA ASP A 30 2.97 -14.87 23.35
C ASP A 30 2.07 -14.76 24.59
N ALA A 31 2.52 -15.34 25.71
CA ALA A 31 1.71 -15.46 26.92
C ALA A 31 1.27 -14.11 27.54
N VAL A 32 1.95 -13.03 27.20
CA VAL A 32 1.64 -11.67 27.67
C VAL A 32 0.52 -11.01 26.88
N CYS A 33 0.15 -11.54 25.70
CA CYS A 33 -0.93 -11.00 24.89
C CYS A 33 -2.29 -11.56 25.31
N GLU A 34 -3.25 -10.66 25.55
CA GLU A 34 -4.65 -10.99 25.84
C GLU A 34 -5.25 -11.82 24.70
N GLY A 35 -4.95 -11.46 23.45
CA GLY A 35 -5.42 -12.09 22.23
C GLY A 35 -4.73 -13.42 21.87
N LYS A 36 -3.93 -14.00 22.78
CA LYS A 36 -3.22 -15.25 22.50
C LYS A 36 -4.17 -16.35 22.04
N GLY A 37 -3.92 -16.90 20.84
CA GLY A 37 -4.72 -17.96 20.24
C GLY A 37 -6.03 -17.49 19.60
N PHE A 38 -6.37 -16.21 19.67
CA PHE A 38 -7.58 -15.65 19.07
C PHE A 38 -7.41 -15.42 17.57
N TYR A 39 -6.42 -14.62 17.17
CA TYR A 39 -6.19 -14.26 15.78
C TYR A 39 -5.47 -15.39 15.01
N SER A 40 -6.23 -16.22 14.31
CA SER A 40 -5.68 -17.28 13.45
C SER A 40 -5.68 -16.91 11.97
N TYR A 41 -4.75 -17.49 11.22
CA TYR A 41 -4.71 -17.34 9.77
C TYR A 41 -6.00 -17.86 9.11
N ASP A 42 -6.58 -18.94 9.61
CA ASP A 42 -7.82 -19.51 9.07
C ASP A 42 -9.02 -18.58 9.27
N ALA A 43 -9.08 -17.88 10.42
CA ALA A 43 -10.08 -16.85 10.65
C ALA A 43 -9.89 -15.65 9.71
N PHE A 44 -8.65 -15.20 9.51
CA PHE A 44 -8.31 -14.13 8.57
C PHE A 44 -8.75 -14.47 7.14
N VAL A 45 -8.37 -15.63 6.62
CA VAL A 45 -8.75 -16.08 5.27
C VAL A 45 -10.27 -16.23 5.15
N SER A 46 -10.94 -16.77 6.17
CA SER A 46 -12.39 -16.94 6.17
C SER A 46 -13.13 -15.60 6.15
N ALA A 47 -12.63 -14.60 6.90
CA ALA A 47 -13.18 -13.25 6.89
C ALA A 47 -12.94 -12.55 5.53
N ALA A 48 -11.72 -12.64 4.99
CA ALA A 48 -11.34 -12.06 3.70
C ALA A 48 -12.23 -12.53 2.54
N LYS A 49 -12.69 -13.80 2.56
CA LYS A 49 -13.64 -14.33 1.56
C LYS A 49 -14.97 -13.59 1.53
N SER A 50 -15.34 -12.87 2.59
CA SER A 50 -16.55 -12.03 2.61
C SER A 50 -16.37 -10.69 1.90
N PHE A 51 -15.13 -10.32 1.56
CA PHE A 51 -14.75 -9.05 0.93
C PHE A 51 -13.88 -9.33 -0.31
N GLY A 52 -14.48 -9.87 -1.37
CA GLY A 52 -13.74 -10.43 -2.52
C GLY A 52 -12.77 -9.49 -3.25
N ALA A 53 -12.90 -8.16 -3.08
CA ALA A 53 -11.96 -7.16 -3.62
C ALA A 53 -10.68 -6.98 -2.75
N PHE A 54 -10.73 -7.36 -1.47
CA PHE A 54 -9.59 -7.27 -0.58
C PHE A 54 -8.47 -8.22 -1.02
N GLY A 55 -7.26 -7.69 -1.23
CA GLY A 55 -6.13 -8.44 -1.79
C GLY A 55 -6.26 -8.86 -3.25
N ASN A 56 -7.34 -8.47 -3.93
CA ASN A 56 -7.63 -8.89 -5.32
C ASN A 56 -7.78 -7.73 -6.30
N THR A 57 -7.89 -6.49 -5.81
CA THR A 57 -7.96 -5.29 -6.65
C THR A 57 -6.58 -4.70 -6.92
N GLY A 58 -6.34 -4.33 -8.18
CA GLY A 58 -5.05 -3.83 -8.68
C GLY A 58 -4.44 -4.80 -9.69
N ASP A 59 -3.86 -4.24 -10.75
CA ASP A 59 -3.22 -4.98 -11.86
C ASP A 59 -1.80 -5.49 -11.50
N ALA A 60 -1.07 -4.76 -10.65
CA ALA A 60 0.25 -5.13 -10.18
C ALA A 60 0.16 -5.95 -8.89
N VAL A 61 0.91 -7.05 -8.82
CA VAL A 61 1.14 -7.85 -7.59
C VAL A 61 1.47 -6.93 -6.41
N THR A 62 2.30 -5.92 -6.64
CA THR A 62 2.72 -4.96 -5.62
C THR A 62 1.60 -4.03 -5.13
N ARG A 63 0.50 -3.82 -5.89
CA ARG A 63 -0.66 -3.05 -5.39
C ARG A 63 -1.51 -3.88 -4.43
N LYS A 64 -1.70 -5.17 -4.74
CA LYS A 64 -2.40 -6.13 -3.87
C LYS A 64 -1.64 -6.33 -2.56
N GLU A 65 -0.34 -6.61 -2.66
CA GLU A 65 0.56 -6.77 -1.51
C GLU A 65 0.63 -5.50 -0.66
N ARG A 66 0.78 -4.31 -1.29
CA ARG A 66 0.75 -3.03 -0.57
C ARG A 66 -0.57 -2.83 0.17
N GLY A 67 -1.71 -3.08 -0.47
CA GLY A 67 -3.02 -2.95 0.17
C GLY A 67 -3.17 -3.85 1.41
N CYS A 68 -2.74 -5.10 1.32
CA CYS A 68 -2.80 -6.05 2.44
C CYS A 68 -1.81 -5.72 3.55
N CYS A 69 -0.56 -5.42 3.20
CA CYS A 69 0.45 -4.91 4.12
C CYS A 69 -0.08 -3.72 4.91
N PHE A 70 -0.68 -2.79 4.17
CA PHE A 70 -1.12 -1.53 4.71
C PHE A 70 -2.33 -1.68 5.65
N SER A 71 -3.30 -2.52 5.27
CA SER A 71 -4.44 -2.87 6.13
C SER A 71 -3.99 -3.53 7.44
N LEU A 72 -3.13 -4.55 7.37
CA LEU A 72 -2.64 -5.26 8.55
C LEU A 72 -1.79 -4.37 9.46
N SER A 73 -1.07 -3.40 8.90
CA SER A 73 -0.27 -2.45 9.69
C SER A 73 -1.15 -1.52 10.51
N GLN A 74 -2.26 -1.05 9.93
CA GLN A 74 -3.20 -0.18 10.64
C GLN A 74 -3.88 -0.93 11.78
N THR A 75 -4.40 -2.13 11.53
CA THR A 75 -5.03 -2.95 12.58
C THR A 75 -4.05 -3.42 13.63
N SER A 76 -2.77 -3.62 13.28
CA SER A 76 -1.71 -3.94 14.23
C SER A 76 -1.43 -2.80 15.19
N HIS A 77 -1.44 -1.54 14.71
CA HIS A 77 -1.35 -0.37 15.57
C HIS A 77 -2.51 -0.30 16.56
N GLU A 78 -3.76 -0.49 16.12
CA GLU A 78 -4.94 -0.46 17.00
C GLU A 78 -4.89 -1.52 18.12
N THR A 79 -4.13 -2.59 17.92
CA THR A 79 -4.10 -3.77 18.81
C THR A 79 -2.71 -4.09 19.34
N THR A 80 -1.78 -3.11 19.26
CA THR A 80 -0.37 -3.34 19.59
C THR A 80 -0.18 -3.54 21.09
N GLY A 81 0.64 -4.53 21.45
CA GLY A 81 1.20 -4.70 22.79
C GLY A 81 2.68 -4.35 22.87
N GLY A 82 3.22 -3.70 21.83
CA GLY A 82 4.64 -3.39 21.72
C GLY A 82 5.09 -2.27 22.65
N TRP A 83 6.34 -2.36 23.10
CA TRP A 83 7.02 -1.31 23.87
C TRP A 83 8.44 -1.07 23.29
N PRO A 84 9.12 0.04 23.62
CA PRO A 84 10.36 0.44 22.94
C PRO A 84 11.48 -0.62 22.91
N THR A 85 11.53 -1.50 23.90
CA THR A 85 12.54 -2.56 24.04
C THR A 85 11.96 -3.97 23.87
N ALA A 86 10.79 -4.08 23.23
CA ALA A 86 10.16 -5.38 23.02
C ALA A 86 11.03 -6.29 22.14
N PRO A 87 11.05 -7.60 22.39
CA PRO A 87 11.70 -8.58 21.52
C PRO A 87 11.31 -8.37 20.05
N ASP A 88 12.29 -8.45 19.15
CA ASP A 88 12.12 -8.21 17.69
C ASP A 88 11.58 -6.81 17.30
N GLY A 89 11.57 -5.87 18.26
CA GLY A 89 11.09 -4.50 18.13
C GLY A 89 9.58 -4.36 18.39
N PRO A 90 9.11 -3.15 18.76
CA PRO A 90 7.70 -2.91 19.11
C PRO A 90 6.71 -3.30 17.99
N TYR A 91 7.12 -3.16 16.73
CA TYR A 91 6.25 -3.40 15.58
C TYR A 91 6.05 -4.89 15.25
N ALA A 92 6.63 -5.80 16.03
CA ALA A 92 6.37 -7.24 15.94
C ALA A 92 5.19 -7.70 16.82
N TRP A 93 4.58 -6.77 17.57
CA TRP A 93 3.62 -7.01 18.65
C TRP A 93 2.20 -6.52 18.33
N GLY A 94 1.85 -6.40 17.04
CA GLY A 94 0.47 -6.18 16.62
C GLY A 94 -0.43 -7.36 17.00
N TYR A 95 -1.75 -7.13 17.10
CA TYR A 95 -2.75 -8.14 17.42
C TYR A 95 -2.59 -8.78 18.82
N CYS A 96 -2.00 -8.05 19.76
CA CYS A 96 -1.81 -8.50 21.13
C CYS A 96 -3.09 -8.38 21.96
N PHE A 97 -3.95 -7.40 21.63
CA PHE A 97 -5.23 -7.15 22.30
C PHE A 97 -6.43 -7.43 21.38
N VAL A 98 -7.55 -7.84 21.98
CA VAL A 98 -8.84 -8.07 21.28
C VAL A 98 -9.91 -7.04 21.62
N GLN A 99 -9.64 -6.21 22.62
CA GLN A 99 -10.49 -5.13 23.10
C GLN A 99 -9.68 -3.84 23.25
N GLU A 100 -10.37 -2.71 23.09
CA GLU A 100 -9.81 -1.38 23.34
C GLU A 100 -9.33 -1.27 24.79
N GLN A 101 -8.11 -0.80 24.97
CA GLN A 101 -7.49 -0.66 26.30
C GLN A 101 -7.71 0.76 26.85
N GLY A 102 -8.02 0.88 28.14
CA GLY A 102 -8.15 2.17 28.83
C GLY A 102 -9.58 2.53 29.24
N ASN A 103 -9.94 3.80 29.15
CA ASN A 103 -11.29 4.32 29.46
C ASN A 103 -12.01 4.64 28.13
N PRO A 104 -12.65 3.66 27.49
CA PRO A 104 -13.27 3.85 26.19
C PRO A 104 -14.34 4.92 26.29
N VAL A 105 -14.33 5.87 25.37
CA VAL A 105 -15.36 6.90 25.28
C VAL A 105 -16.68 6.23 24.86
N ASP A 106 -17.82 6.74 25.32
CA ASP A 106 -19.13 6.34 24.79
C ASP A 106 -19.23 6.79 23.31
N TYR A 107 -18.88 5.89 22.39
CA TYR A 107 -18.96 6.09 20.95
C TYR A 107 -20.39 5.82 20.47
N CYS A 108 -21.30 6.74 20.81
CA CYS A 108 -22.65 6.73 20.25
C CYS A 108 -23.05 8.06 19.61
N VAL A 109 -23.41 7.99 18.33
CA VAL A 109 -24.10 9.06 17.62
C VAL A 109 -25.47 8.49 17.24
N PRO A 110 -26.57 8.94 17.87
CA PRO A 110 -27.89 8.39 17.61
C PRO A 110 -28.36 8.74 16.19
N ASP A 111 -28.94 7.77 15.50
CA ASP A 111 -29.68 7.97 14.26
C ASP A 111 -31.02 7.21 14.31
N GLN A 112 -31.97 7.55 13.42
CA GLN A 112 -33.25 6.86 13.31
C GLN A 112 -33.11 5.35 13.05
N GLU A 113 -32.08 4.93 12.32
CA GLU A 113 -31.83 3.50 12.04
C GLU A 113 -31.02 2.81 13.16
N TRP A 114 -30.18 3.56 13.88
CA TRP A 114 -29.23 3.03 14.88
C TRP A 114 -29.30 3.81 16.20
N PRO A 115 -30.33 3.58 17.04
CA PRO A 115 -30.47 4.29 18.31
C PRO A 115 -29.35 3.93 19.29
N CYS A 116 -28.96 4.88 20.14
CA CYS A 116 -28.02 4.61 21.23
C CYS A 116 -28.62 3.64 22.25
N VAL A 117 -27.87 2.58 22.57
CA VAL A 117 -28.20 1.66 23.65
C VAL A 117 -27.34 2.06 24.86
N PRO A 118 -27.93 2.30 26.04
CA PRO A 118 -27.17 2.69 27.22
C PRO A 118 -26.03 1.71 27.54
N GLY A 119 -24.81 2.23 27.73
CA GLY A 119 -23.62 1.44 28.02
C GLY A 119 -23.05 0.66 26.82
N LYS A 120 -23.44 1.01 25.57
CA LYS A 120 -22.90 0.40 24.35
C LYS A 120 -22.48 1.45 23.34
N ASN A 121 -21.30 1.23 22.77
CA ASN A 121 -20.82 1.91 21.58
C ASN A 121 -21.64 1.43 20.39
N ASN A 122 -22.18 2.33 19.57
CA ASN A 122 -23.09 1.99 18.46
C ASN A 122 -22.67 2.56 17.11
N TYR A 123 -21.67 3.45 17.06
CA TYR A 123 -21.31 4.20 15.85
C TYR A 123 -21.03 3.30 14.62
N ASN A 124 -20.20 2.27 14.78
CA ASN A 124 -19.87 1.34 13.69
C ASN A 124 -20.63 0.01 13.74
N TYR A 125 -21.13 -0.41 14.90
CA TYR A 125 -21.67 -1.75 15.09
C TYR A 125 -22.97 -2.00 14.31
N GLY A 126 -23.86 -1.02 14.20
CA GLY A 126 -25.09 -1.14 13.40
C GLY A 126 -24.79 -1.38 11.90
N PRO A 127 -24.13 -0.43 11.22
CA PRO A 127 -23.74 -0.57 9.81
C PRO A 127 -22.87 -1.79 9.53
N ALA A 128 -21.86 -2.07 10.37
CA ALA A 128 -20.99 -3.24 10.22
C ALA A 128 -21.78 -4.54 10.38
N GLY A 129 -22.59 -4.62 11.43
CA GLY A 129 -23.41 -5.79 11.73
C GLY A 129 -24.38 -6.12 10.61
N ARG A 130 -25.06 -5.10 10.06
CA ARG A 130 -25.90 -5.24 8.88
C ARG A 130 -25.12 -5.78 7.67
N ALA A 131 -23.93 -5.25 7.42
CA ALA A 131 -23.12 -5.65 6.27
C ALA A 131 -22.62 -7.10 6.36
N ILE A 132 -22.31 -7.58 7.58
CA ILE A 132 -21.74 -8.92 7.79
C ILE A 132 -22.77 -9.96 8.26
N GLY A 133 -24.03 -9.54 8.46
CA GLY A 133 -25.15 -10.40 8.87
C GLY A 133 -25.14 -10.79 10.36
N VAL A 134 -24.62 -9.93 11.24
CA VAL A 134 -24.50 -10.17 12.68
C VAL A 134 -25.13 -9.01 13.46
N ASP A 135 -25.94 -9.28 14.47
CA ASP A 135 -26.51 -8.24 15.34
C ASP A 135 -25.48 -7.74 16.36
N LEU A 136 -24.57 -6.90 15.88
CA LEU A 136 -23.53 -6.30 16.72
C LEU A 136 -24.04 -5.15 17.59
N LEU A 137 -25.16 -4.52 17.23
CA LEU A 137 -25.75 -3.44 18.02
C LEU A 137 -26.19 -3.96 19.40
N ASN A 138 -26.82 -5.14 19.41
CA ASN A 138 -27.22 -5.77 20.67
C ASN A 138 -26.12 -6.67 21.25
N ASN A 139 -25.21 -7.19 20.43
CA ASN A 139 -24.18 -8.15 20.85
C ASN A 139 -22.75 -7.71 20.48
N PRO A 140 -22.27 -6.52 20.92
CA PRO A 140 -20.97 -5.99 20.49
C PRO A 140 -19.79 -6.87 20.95
N ASN A 141 -19.94 -7.56 22.09
CA ASN A 141 -18.91 -8.44 22.64
C ASN A 141 -18.55 -9.62 21.72
N VAL A 142 -19.40 -9.95 20.74
CA VAL A 142 -19.10 -10.99 19.75
C VAL A 142 -17.86 -10.64 18.92
N VAL A 143 -17.55 -9.36 18.73
CA VAL A 143 -16.32 -8.93 18.04
C VAL A 143 -15.05 -9.35 18.77
N ALA A 144 -15.08 -9.40 20.11
CA ALA A 144 -13.97 -9.86 20.93
C ALA A 144 -14.03 -11.36 21.26
N ALA A 145 -15.10 -12.06 20.84
CA ALA A 145 -15.31 -13.49 21.13
C ALA A 145 -15.16 -14.39 19.89
N ASP A 146 -15.38 -13.86 18.68
CA ASP A 146 -15.26 -14.60 17.43
C ASP A 146 -14.22 -13.93 16.51
N PRO A 147 -13.09 -14.60 16.20
CA PRO A 147 -12.02 -14.02 15.39
C PRO A 147 -12.41 -13.79 13.93
N ILE A 148 -13.35 -14.57 13.38
CA ILE A 148 -13.86 -14.34 12.02
C ILE A 148 -14.68 -13.05 12.01
N ILE A 149 -15.53 -12.84 13.02
CA ILE A 149 -16.32 -11.61 13.14
C ILE A 149 -15.39 -10.40 13.38
N SER A 150 -14.36 -10.54 14.22
CA SER A 150 -13.34 -9.51 14.44
C SER A 150 -12.65 -9.06 13.15
N PHE A 151 -12.16 -10.01 12.35
CA PHE A 151 -11.57 -9.68 11.05
C PHE A 151 -12.60 -9.10 10.07
N LYS A 152 -13.84 -9.62 10.06
CA LYS A 152 -14.89 -9.09 9.20
C LYS A 152 -15.23 -7.64 9.52
N THR A 153 -15.26 -7.24 10.79
CA THR A 153 -15.52 -5.84 11.17
C THR A 153 -14.38 -4.92 10.75
N ALA A 154 -13.12 -5.36 10.89
CA ALA A 154 -11.96 -4.60 10.44
C ALA A 154 -11.93 -4.44 8.91
N LEU A 155 -12.18 -5.53 8.18
CA LEU A 155 -12.27 -5.51 6.72
C LEU A 155 -13.47 -4.70 6.24
N TRP A 156 -14.62 -4.77 6.91
CA TRP A 156 -15.76 -3.91 6.60
C TRP A 156 -15.38 -2.44 6.69
N PHE A 157 -14.72 -2.01 7.78
CA PHE A 157 -14.27 -0.62 7.93
C PHE A 157 -13.30 -0.22 6.81
N TRP A 158 -12.34 -1.10 6.49
CA TRP A 158 -11.36 -0.87 5.42
C TRP A 158 -12.00 -0.69 4.04
N MET A 159 -13.01 -1.50 3.74
CA MET A 159 -13.62 -1.62 2.41
C MET A 159 -14.81 -0.69 2.20
N THR A 160 -15.37 -0.11 3.26
CA THR A 160 -16.66 0.61 3.18
C THR A 160 -16.47 2.12 3.32
N PRO A 161 -16.91 2.92 2.33
CA PRO A 161 -16.93 4.38 2.45
C PRO A 161 -17.88 4.81 3.57
N GLN A 162 -17.49 5.84 4.33
CA GLN A 162 -18.29 6.44 5.39
C GLN A 162 -18.41 7.94 5.14
N SER A 163 -19.37 8.34 4.29
CA SER A 163 -19.50 9.71 3.79
C SER A 163 -19.39 10.74 4.93
N PRO A 164 -18.54 11.78 4.77
CA PRO A 164 -17.83 12.17 3.55
C PRO A 164 -16.51 11.43 3.29
N LYS A 165 -16.11 10.47 4.13
CA LYS A 165 -14.85 9.73 4.01
C LYS A 165 -14.95 8.64 2.93
N PRO A 166 -13.97 8.53 2.01
CA PRO A 166 -13.88 7.38 1.11
C PRO A 166 -13.50 6.10 1.89
N SER A 167 -13.53 4.94 1.25
CA SER A 167 -12.97 3.73 1.86
C SER A 167 -11.43 3.77 1.84
N CYS A 168 -10.80 3.10 2.79
CA CYS A 168 -9.34 2.95 2.80
C CYS A 168 -8.86 2.19 1.56
N HIS A 169 -9.64 1.19 1.13
CA HIS A 169 -9.37 0.38 -0.05
C HIS A 169 -9.39 1.20 -1.35
N ASP A 170 -10.34 2.10 -1.53
CA ASP A 170 -10.41 2.95 -2.73
C ASP A 170 -9.21 3.89 -2.81
N VAL A 171 -8.75 4.42 -1.67
CA VAL A 171 -7.56 5.27 -1.63
C VAL A 171 -6.33 4.47 -2.08
N ILE A 172 -6.06 3.32 -1.45
CA ILE A 172 -4.81 2.57 -1.70
C ILE A 172 -4.78 1.92 -3.09
N THR A 173 -5.94 1.61 -3.66
CA THR A 173 -6.05 1.07 -5.02
C THR A 173 -6.05 2.14 -6.11
N GLY A 174 -6.17 3.41 -5.73
CA GLY A 174 -6.23 4.56 -6.65
C GLY A 174 -7.61 4.80 -7.26
N SER A 175 -8.66 4.16 -6.73
CA SER A 175 -10.05 4.33 -7.18
C SER A 175 -10.67 5.64 -6.65
N TRP A 176 -10.15 6.18 -5.54
CA TRP A 176 -10.62 7.46 -5.01
C TRP A 176 -9.92 8.65 -5.68
N THR A 177 -10.73 9.62 -6.14
CA THR A 177 -10.28 10.92 -6.60
C THR A 177 -10.65 11.99 -5.58
N PRO A 178 -9.69 12.77 -5.02
CA PRO A 178 -9.99 13.82 -4.06
C PRO A 178 -10.89 14.91 -4.66
N SER A 179 -11.90 15.34 -3.89
CA SER A 179 -12.69 16.52 -4.21
C SER A 179 -11.86 17.80 -4.02
N ASP A 180 -12.37 18.95 -4.48
CA ASP A 180 -11.69 20.22 -4.25
C ASP A 180 -11.64 20.60 -2.77
N ALA A 181 -12.63 20.17 -1.99
CA ALA A 181 -12.63 20.30 -0.53
C ALA A 181 -11.56 19.41 0.14
N ASP A 182 -11.29 18.23 -0.42
CA ASP A 182 -10.21 17.37 0.06
C ASP A 182 -8.85 18.00 -0.22
N LYS A 183 -8.63 18.47 -1.44
CA LYS A 183 -7.38 19.14 -1.84
C LYS A 183 -7.12 20.39 -1.01
N SER A 184 -8.14 21.22 -0.77
CA SER A 184 -7.99 22.44 0.05
C SER A 184 -7.69 22.12 1.52
N ALA A 185 -8.14 20.97 2.01
CA ALA A 185 -7.81 20.43 3.33
C ALA A 185 -6.51 19.60 3.36
N GLY A 186 -5.72 19.59 2.28
CA GLY A 186 -4.47 18.81 2.20
C GLY A 186 -4.64 17.29 2.11
N ARG A 187 -5.86 16.80 1.90
CA ARG A 187 -6.17 15.37 1.74
C ARG A 187 -5.90 14.94 0.30
N VAL A 188 -4.71 14.37 0.10
CA VAL A 188 -4.25 13.81 -1.19
C VAL A 188 -4.13 12.28 -1.14
N PRO A 189 -4.15 11.58 -2.29
CA PRO A 189 -4.05 10.12 -2.32
C PRO A 189 -2.77 9.64 -1.66
N GLY A 190 -2.87 8.58 -0.85
CA GLY A 190 -1.73 7.96 -0.18
C GLY A 190 -2.01 7.62 1.27
N TYR A 191 -0.95 7.43 2.03
CA TYR A 191 -1.04 6.95 3.40
C TYR A 191 -1.72 7.97 4.33
N GLY A 192 -1.31 9.24 4.27
CA GLY A 192 -1.81 10.26 5.20
C GLY A 192 -3.35 10.35 5.24
N VAL A 193 -4.02 10.27 4.09
CA VAL A 193 -5.49 10.31 4.05
C VAL A 193 -6.13 9.04 4.64
N ILE A 194 -5.46 7.88 4.61
CA ILE A 194 -6.00 6.67 5.24
C ILE A 194 -5.93 6.75 6.76
N THR A 195 -4.84 7.28 7.32
CA THR A 195 -4.80 7.63 8.76
C THR A 195 -5.87 8.67 9.10
N ASN A 196 -6.11 9.65 8.22
CA ASN A 196 -7.18 10.64 8.39
C ASN A 196 -8.59 9.99 8.41
N ILE A 197 -8.83 8.97 7.57
CA ILE A 197 -10.09 8.22 7.55
C ILE A 197 -10.32 7.51 8.88
N ILE A 198 -9.31 6.81 9.39
CA ILE A 198 -9.36 6.02 10.62
C ILE A 198 -9.52 6.94 11.83
N ASN A 199 -8.53 7.78 12.11
CA ASN A 199 -8.43 8.56 13.34
C ASN A 199 -8.04 10.04 13.09
N GLY A 200 -8.45 10.62 11.96
CA GLY A 200 -8.03 11.97 11.58
C GLY A 200 -8.31 13.07 12.60
N GLY A 201 -9.43 13.00 13.34
CA GLY A 201 -9.74 13.95 14.40
C GLY A 201 -8.82 13.85 15.63
N ILE A 202 -8.11 12.72 15.78
CA ILE A 202 -7.20 12.44 16.90
C ILE A 202 -5.74 12.57 16.45
N GLU A 203 -5.41 12.23 15.21
CA GLU A 203 -4.02 12.05 14.78
C GLU A 203 -3.53 13.10 13.77
N CYS A 204 -4.42 13.74 13.01
CA CYS A 204 -4.03 14.72 11.98
C CYS A 204 -4.00 16.15 12.52
N ASP A 205 -3.25 17.03 11.83
CA ASP A 205 -3.08 18.46 12.13
C ASP A 205 -2.49 18.80 13.52
N LYS A 206 -1.77 17.85 14.13
CA LYS A 206 -1.13 18.01 15.45
C LYS A 206 0.40 18.18 15.41
N GLY A 207 1.01 18.25 14.22
CA GLY A 207 2.46 18.24 14.07
C GLY A 207 3.05 16.83 14.25
N SER A 208 4.13 16.69 15.03
CA SER A 208 4.68 15.36 15.37
C SER A 208 3.69 14.62 16.27
N ASN A 209 3.26 13.44 15.82
CA ASN A 209 2.28 12.61 16.49
C ASN A 209 2.83 11.17 16.60
N PRO A 210 3.13 10.68 17.82
CA PRO A 210 3.69 9.35 18.03
C PRO A 210 2.82 8.21 17.49
N GLU A 211 1.49 8.33 17.56
CA GLU A 211 0.54 7.33 17.08
C GLU A 211 0.60 7.21 15.55
N ALA A 212 0.61 8.34 14.85
CA ALA A 212 0.79 8.38 13.40
C ALA A 212 2.16 7.82 12.99
N ASP A 213 3.22 8.14 13.74
CA ASP A 213 4.56 7.57 13.53
C ASP A 213 4.61 6.05 13.76
N ASP A 214 3.84 5.54 14.73
CA ASP A 214 3.76 4.13 15.07
C ASP A 214 3.12 3.33 13.92
N ARG A 215 1.99 3.80 13.39
CA ARG A 215 1.37 3.25 12.17
C ARG A 215 2.39 3.14 11.03
N VAL A 216 3.17 4.20 10.80
CA VAL A 216 4.18 4.24 9.72
C VAL A 216 5.25 3.19 9.91
N ARG A 217 5.64 2.91 11.15
CA ARG A 217 6.69 1.94 11.45
C ARG A 217 6.20 0.50 11.38
N PHE A 218 4.93 0.22 11.74
CA PHE A 218 4.27 -1.04 11.40
C PHE A 218 4.26 -1.27 9.89
N TYR A 219 3.86 -0.27 9.12
CA TYR A 219 3.84 -0.35 7.66
C TYR A 219 5.21 -0.67 7.06
N LYS A 220 6.26 0.04 7.49
CA LYS A 220 7.62 -0.22 7.02
C LYS A 220 8.06 -1.65 7.31
N ARG A 221 7.87 -2.12 8.55
CA ARG A 221 8.22 -3.50 8.92
C ARG A 221 7.49 -4.52 8.06
N TYR A 222 6.19 -4.35 7.84
CA TYR A 222 5.41 -5.32 7.08
C TYR A 222 5.80 -5.30 5.61
N CYS A 223 6.09 -4.13 5.04
CA CYS A 223 6.67 -4.02 3.70
C CYS A 223 8.00 -4.75 3.59
N ASP A 224 8.89 -4.58 4.58
CA ASP A 224 10.19 -5.23 4.60
C ASP A 224 10.06 -6.77 4.61
N ILE A 225 9.20 -7.31 5.49
CA ILE A 225 8.90 -8.76 5.58
C ILE A 225 8.29 -9.28 4.28
N MET A 226 7.36 -8.53 3.68
CA MET A 226 6.71 -8.92 2.43
C MET A 226 7.57 -8.68 1.18
N GLY A 227 8.76 -8.09 1.31
CA GLY A 227 9.59 -7.75 0.15
C GLY A 227 9.07 -6.57 -0.67
N ILE A 228 8.10 -5.82 -0.16
CA ILE A 228 7.42 -4.73 -0.86
C ILE A 228 8.34 -3.50 -0.87
N GLY A 229 8.84 -3.15 -2.06
CA GLY A 229 9.89 -2.14 -2.25
C GLY A 229 11.27 -2.75 -2.54
N ASN A 230 11.39 -4.07 -2.42
CA ASN A 230 12.67 -4.80 -2.47
C ASN A 230 12.88 -5.51 -3.82
N TYR A 231 11.90 -5.41 -4.72
CA TYR A 231 11.90 -6.01 -6.05
C TYR A 231 13.07 -5.53 -6.93
N ASN A 232 13.63 -4.35 -6.64
CA ASN A 232 14.86 -3.88 -7.27
C ASN A 232 16.10 -4.26 -6.45
N TYR A 233 16.08 -4.07 -5.12
CA TYR A 233 17.24 -4.31 -4.25
C TYR A 233 17.73 -5.77 -4.31
N GLY A 234 16.84 -6.76 -4.34
CA GLY A 234 17.24 -8.17 -4.43
C GLY A 234 17.94 -8.52 -5.75
N PRO A 235 17.29 -8.35 -6.91
CA PRO A 235 17.92 -8.57 -8.20
C PRO A 235 19.17 -7.73 -8.43
N ALA A 236 19.16 -6.44 -8.05
CA ALA A 236 20.33 -5.57 -8.15
C ALA A 236 21.48 -6.09 -7.29
N GLY A 237 21.19 -6.41 -6.02
CA GLY A 237 22.15 -6.93 -5.07
C GLY A 237 22.82 -8.21 -5.56
N ARG A 238 22.03 -9.17 -6.07
CA ARG A 238 22.55 -10.39 -6.69
C ARG A 238 23.45 -10.09 -7.89
N ALA A 239 23.04 -9.18 -8.77
CA ALA A 239 23.80 -8.82 -9.96
C ALA A 239 25.14 -8.15 -9.63
N ILE A 240 25.21 -7.40 -8.53
CA ILE A 240 26.42 -6.63 -8.15
C ILE A 240 27.23 -7.29 -7.03
N GLY A 241 26.78 -8.44 -6.51
CA GLY A 241 27.44 -9.20 -5.46
C GLY A 241 27.32 -8.59 -4.05
N VAL A 242 26.23 -7.88 -3.76
CA VAL A 242 25.98 -7.20 -2.47
C VAL A 242 24.61 -7.61 -1.93
N ASP A 243 24.51 -7.93 -0.63
CA ASP A 243 23.23 -8.22 0.00
C ASP A 243 22.43 -6.94 0.29
N LEU A 244 21.83 -6.40 -0.76
CA LEU A 244 21.01 -5.20 -0.71
C LEU A 244 19.62 -5.43 -0.12
N LEU A 245 19.17 -6.68 0.05
CA LEU A 245 17.89 -6.97 0.72
C LEU A 245 18.00 -6.73 2.22
N ASN A 246 19.08 -7.20 2.83
CA ASN A 246 19.30 -7.04 4.27
C ASN A 246 20.10 -5.77 4.61
N ASN A 247 20.71 -5.11 3.63
CA ASN A 247 21.46 -3.86 3.82
C ASN A 247 21.15 -2.81 2.72
N PRO A 248 19.90 -2.32 2.61
CA PRO A 248 19.52 -1.36 1.57
C PRO A 248 20.24 0.01 1.71
N ASN A 249 20.62 0.40 2.94
CA ASN A 249 21.33 1.65 3.21
C ASN A 249 22.71 1.72 2.54
N ALA A 250 23.28 0.58 2.14
CA ALA A 250 24.54 0.53 1.40
C ALA A 250 24.48 1.34 0.08
N VAL A 251 23.31 1.44 -0.55
CA VAL A 251 23.12 2.23 -1.79
C VAL A 251 23.34 3.72 -1.55
N ALA A 252 22.98 4.23 -0.36
CA ALA A 252 23.15 5.63 0.00
C ALA A 252 24.52 5.91 0.65
N ALA A 253 25.08 4.91 1.34
CA ALA A 253 26.32 5.05 2.10
C ALA A 253 27.59 4.83 1.27
N ASP A 254 27.54 3.99 0.23
CA ASP A 254 28.68 3.65 -0.61
C ASP A 254 28.46 4.14 -2.06
N PRO A 255 29.30 5.08 -2.55
CA PRO A 255 29.13 5.64 -3.89
C PRO A 255 29.31 4.60 -5.01
N ILE A 256 30.14 3.58 -4.82
CA ILE A 256 30.35 2.51 -5.81
C ILE A 256 29.11 1.63 -5.89
N ILE A 257 28.52 1.27 -4.75
CA ILE A 257 27.26 0.52 -4.72
C ILE A 257 26.14 1.33 -5.37
N SER A 258 26.05 2.63 -5.05
CA SER A 258 25.10 3.56 -5.66
C SER A 258 25.16 3.56 -7.19
N PHE A 259 26.35 3.75 -7.76
CA PHE A 259 26.54 3.72 -9.21
C PHE A 259 26.27 2.34 -9.82
N LYS A 260 26.71 1.25 -9.17
CA LYS A 260 26.42 -0.11 -9.64
C LYS A 260 24.92 -0.40 -9.69
N THR A 261 24.14 0.05 -8.70
CA THR A 261 22.67 -0.12 -8.73
C THR A 261 21.99 0.71 -9.83
N THR A 262 22.51 1.92 -10.10
CA THR A 262 22.01 2.78 -11.18
C THR A 262 22.28 2.16 -12.55
N LEU A 263 23.50 1.66 -12.76
CA LEU A 263 23.88 0.96 -14.00
C LEU A 263 23.13 -0.34 -14.15
N TRP A 264 22.95 -1.11 -13.07
CA TRP A 264 22.11 -2.30 -13.09
C TRP A 264 20.70 -2.00 -13.61
N PHE A 265 20.06 -0.96 -13.09
CA PHE A 265 18.73 -0.54 -13.56
C PHE A 265 18.75 -0.16 -15.05
N TRP A 266 19.74 0.62 -15.47
CA TRP A 266 19.88 1.07 -16.87
C TRP A 266 20.05 -0.09 -17.87
N MET A 267 20.75 -1.15 -17.45
CA MET A 267 21.15 -2.28 -18.29
C MET A 267 20.19 -3.47 -18.23
N THR A 268 19.30 -3.52 -17.24
CA THR A 268 18.48 -4.72 -16.98
C THR A 268 17.05 -4.54 -17.49
N PRO A 269 16.59 -5.33 -18.48
CA PRO A 269 15.19 -5.31 -18.89
C PRO A 269 14.30 -5.85 -17.77
N GLN A 270 13.14 -5.23 -17.58
CA GLN A 270 12.11 -5.67 -16.65
C GLN A 270 10.79 -5.80 -17.40
N SER A 271 10.54 -6.99 -17.95
CA SER A 271 9.39 -7.24 -18.84
C SER A 271 8.08 -6.68 -18.26
N PRO A 272 7.28 -5.94 -19.05
CA PRO A 272 7.41 -5.75 -20.50
C PRO A 272 8.39 -4.65 -20.94
N LYS A 273 9.07 -3.97 -20.00
CA LYS A 273 10.01 -2.89 -20.32
C LYS A 273 11.32 -3.46 -20.88
N PRO A 274 11.84 -2.93 -22.00
CA PRO A 274 13.22 -3.18 -22.40
C PRO A 274 14.18 -2.49 -21.43
N SER A 275 15.48 -2.74 -21.57
CA SER A 275 16.47 -1.92 -20.85
C SER A 275 16.62 -0.55 -21.50
N CYS A 276 16.89 0.49 -20.71
CA CYS A 276 17.20 1.82 -21.23
C CYS A 276 18.40 1.78 -22.20
N HIS A 277 19.37 0.92 -21.88
CA HIS A 277 20.54 0.70 -22.71
C HIS A 277 20.19 0.13 -24.10
N ASP A 278 19.31 -0.86 -24.20
CA ASP A 278 18.88 -1.41 -25.49
C ASP A 278 18.16 -0.35 -26.33
N VAL A 279 17.37 0.52 -25.70
CA VAL A 279 16.69 1.63 -26.40
C VAL A 279 17.70 2.60 -27.00
N ILE A 280 18.61 3.15 -26.18
CA ILE A 280 19.51 4.22 -26.64
C ILE A 280 20.58 3.71 -27.63
N THR A 281 20.92 2.42 -27.56
CA THR A 281 21.85 1.79 -28.52
C THR A 281 21.16 1.25 -29.77
N GLY A 282 19.85 1.46 -29.92
CA GLY A 282 19.09 1.03 -31.10
C GLY A 282 18.91 -0.49 -31.21
N ARG A 283 19.05 -1.23 -30.10
CA ARG A 283 18.87 -2.70 -30.04
C ARG A 283 17.45 -3.11 -29.65
N TRP A 284 16.64 -2.20 -29.13
CA TRP A 284 15.23 -2.45 -28.88
C TRP A 284 14.38 -2.22 -30.12
N THR A 285 13.60 -3.25 -30.49
CA THR A 285 12.59 -3.16 -31.54
C THR A 285 11.20 -3.14 -30.88
N PRO A 286 10.39 -2.09 -31.07
CA PRO A 286 9.06 -2.01 -30.48
C PRO A 286 8.15 -3.15 -30.94
N SER A 287 7.47 -3.79 -30.00
CA SER A 287 6.41 -4.76 -30.28
C SER A 287 5.17 -4.07 -30.87
N ASP A 288 4.20 -4.84 -31.36
CA ASP A 288 2.95 -4.25 -31.85
C ASP A 288 2.15 -3.57 -30.73
N ALA A 289 2.24 -4.10 -29.50
CA ALA A 289 1.69 -3.45 -28.31
C ALA A 289 2.40 -2.12 -28.01
N ASP A 290 3.72 -2.03 -28.21
CA ASP A 290 4.46 -0.77 -28.06
C ASP A 290 4.04 0.28 -29.09
N LYS A 291 3.96 -0.12 -30.37
CA LYS A 291 3.49 0.74 -31.46
C LYS A 291 2.09 1.27 -31.20
N SER A 292 1.15 0.40 -30.78
CA SER A 292 -0.23 0.79 -30.45
C SER A 292 -0.33 1.75 -29.27
N ALA A 293 0.66 1.70 -28.36
CA ALA A 293 0.79 2.57 -27.20
C ALA A 293 1.58 3.86 -27.51
N GLY A 294 1.99 4.09 -28.76
CA GLY A 294 2.80 5.24 -29.17
C GLY A 294 4.26 5.17 -28.71
N ARG A 295 4.72 4.05 -28.14
CA ARG A 295 6.09 3.88 -27.62
C ARG A 295 7.05 3.65 -28.79
N VAL A 296 7.88 4.65 -29.06
CA VAL A 296 8.85 4.67 -30.17
C VAL A 296 10.29 4.84 -29.65
N PRO A 297 11.32 4.36 -30.37
CA PRO A 297 12.71 4.49 -29.91
C PRO A 297 13.13 5.95 -29.77
N GLY A 298 13.72 6.30 -28.62
CA GLY A 298 14.17 7.65 -28.30
C GLY A 298 14.24 7.88 -26.79
N TYR A 299 14.62 9.09 -26.38
CA TYR A 299 14.74 9.42 -24.96
C TYR A 299 13.38 9.40 -24.24
N GLY A 300 12.28 9.67 -24.94
CA GLY A 300 10.94 9.64 -24.37
C GLY A 300 10.55 8.28 -23.81
N VAL A 301 10.84 7.18 -24.54
CA VAL A 301 10.53 5.84 -24.01
C VAL A 301 11.43 5.46 -22.84
N ILE A 302 12.63 6.04 -22.72
CA ILE A 302 13.49 5.89 -21.53
C ILE A 302 12.83 6.54 -20.31
N THR A 303 12.29 7.75 -20.45
CA THR A 303 11.46 8.37 -19.40
C THR A 303 10.27 7.47 -19.03
N ASN A 304 9.62 6.87 -20.02
CA ASN A 304 8.51 5.95 -19.81
C ASN A 304 8.93 4.67 -19.03
N ILE A 305 10.11 4.10 -19.33
CA ILE A 305 10.67 2.97 -18.57
C ILE A 305 10.90 3.34 -17.11
N ILE A 306 11.50 4.52 -16.86
CA ILE A 306 11.88 5.00 -15.53
C ILE A 306 10.65 5.31 -14.69
N ASN A 307 9.71 6.13 -15.19
CA ASN A 307 8.60 6.63 -14.39
C ASN A 307 7.33 6.96 -15.20
N GLY A 308 7.07 6.21 -16.27
CA GLY A 308 6.01 6.54 -17.22
C GLY A 308 4.60 6.63 -16.64
N GLY A 309 4.25 5.82 -15.64
CA GLY A 309 2.93 5.87 -14.99
C GLY A 309 2.64 7.21 -14.30
N ILE A 310 3.68 7.98 -13.99
CA ILE A 310 3.57 9.30 -13.37
C ILE A 310 3.77 10.41 -14.41
N GLU A 311 4.67 10.22 -15.38
CA GLU A 311 5.17 11.33 -16.23
C GLU A 311 4.71 11.27 -17.69
N CYS A 312 4.21 10.14 -18.20
CA CYS A 312 3.87 9.95 -19.61
C CYS A 312 2.35 9.90 -19.85
N ASP A 313 1.92 10.15 -21.08
CA ASP A 313 0.50 10.23 -21.51
C ASP A 313 -0.31 11.35 -20.82
N LYS A 314 0.38 12.44 -20.46
CA LYS A 314 -0.20 13.59 -19.73
C LYS A 314 0.01 14.93 -20.42
N GLY A 315 0.47 14.93 -21.67
CA GLY A 315 0.99 16.15 -22.31
C GLY A 315 2.34 16.58 -21.71
N SER A 316 2.72 17.84 -21.94
CA SER A 316 3.91 18.44 -21.32
C SER A 316 3.71 18.59 -19.81
N ASN A 317 4.72 18.17 -19.05
CA ASN A 317 4.79 18.31 -17.60
C ASN A 317 6.22 18.63 -17.19
N LEU A 318 6.36 19.33 -16.06
CA LEU A 318 7.63 19.86 -15.60
C LEU A 318 8.67 18.78 -15.39
N GLU A 319 8.28 17.61 -14.88
CA GLU A 319 9.17 16.48 -14.60
C GLU A 319 9.76 15.88 -15.88
N ALA A 320 8.92 15.58 -16.87
CA ALA A 320 9.37 15.05 -18.15
C ALA A 320 10.18 16.08 -18.95
N ASP A 321 9.78 17.36 -18.91
CA ASP A 321 10.46 18.45 -19.60
C ASP A 321 11.85 18.72 -18.99
N ASP A 322 11.99 18.63 -17.67
CA ASP A 322 13.27 18.75 -16.97
C ASP A 322 14.25 17.63 -17.38
N ARG A 323 13.76 16.38 -17.47
CA ARG A 323 14.57 15.25 -17.98
C ARG A 323 15.10 15.51 -19.39
N VAL A 324 14.27 16.06 -20.28
CA VAL A 324 14.66 16.42 -21.65
C VAL A 324 15.66 17.58 -21.64
N GLY A 325 15.46 18.57 -20.77
CA GLY A 325 16.37 19.69 -20.58
C GLY A 325 17.78 19.26 -20.20
N PHE A 326 17.92 18.39 -19.19
CA PHE A 326 19.21 17.82 -18.80
C PHE A 326 19.86 17.00 -19.93
N TYR A 327 19.08 16.17 -20.62
CA TYR A 327 19.58 15.39 -21.74
C TYR A 327 20.16 16.26 -22.86
N LYS A 328 19.42 17.29 -23.31
CA LYS A 328 19.90 18.24 -24.33
C LYS A 328 21.18 18.94 -23.90
N ARG A 329 21.23 19.44 -22.67
CA ARG A 329 22.43 20.09 -22.11
C ARG A 329 23.65 19.17 -22.18
N TYR A 330 23.50 17.90 -21.83
CA TYR A 330 24.63 16.96 -21.88
C TYR A 330 25.04 16.59 -23.30
N CYS A 331 24.08 16.44 -24.21
CA CYS A 331 24.38 16.27 -25.63
C CYS A 331 25.16 17.46 -26.21
N ASP A 332 24.78 18.69 -25.85
CA ASP A 332 25.49 19.91 -26.28
C ASP A 332 26.93 19.93 -25.77
N ILE A 333 27.14 19.60 -24.49
CA ILE A 333 28.48 19.51 -23.89
C ILE A 333 29.34 18.46 -24.62
N MET A 334 28.74 17.34 -25.04
CA MET A 334 29.43 16.26 -25.73
C MET A 334 29.54 16.47 -27.25
N GLY A 335 28.90 17.51 -27.81
CA GLY A 335 28.88 17.78 -29.25
C GLY A 335 28.13 16.72 -30.06
N ILE A 336 27.10 16.08 -29.50
CA ILE A 336 26.31 15.04 -30.15
C ILE A 336 24.87 15.49 -30.41
N GLY A 337 24.23 14.91 -31.44
CA GLY A 337 22.82 15.16 -31.72
C GLY A 337 21.90 14.55 -30.67
N TYR A 338 20.74 15.17 -30.43
CA TYR A 338 19.76 14.69 -29.43
C TYR A 338 19.04 13.41 -29.87
N GLY A 339 18.92 13.18 -31.18
CA GLY A 339 18.05 12.17 -31.74
C GLY A 339 16.58 12.61 -31.78
N ASN A 340 15.70 11.66 -32.09
CA ASN A 340 14.26 11.88 -32.22
C ASN A 340 13.50 11.38 -30.98
N ASN A 341 12.20 11.73 -30.90
CA ASN A 341 11.27 11.21 -29.90
C ASN A 341 11.74 11.43 -28.45
N LEU A 342 12.03 12.68 -28.11
CA LEU A 342 12.64 13.04 -26.83
C LEU A 342 11.66 13.00 -25.65
N ASP A 343 10.37 13.23 -25.90
CA ASP A 343 9.32 13.25 -24.88
C ASP A 343 8.42 12.01 -24.94
N CYS A 344 7.65 11.81 -23.87
CA CYS A 344 6.67 10.74 -23.75
C CYS A 344 5.23 11.24 -23.58
N SER A 345 4.95 12.47 -24.01
CA SER A 345 3.69 13.18 -23.74
C SER A 345 2.46 12.44 -24.27
N ASN A 346 2.64 11.69 -25.36
CA ASN A 346 1.61 10.91 -26.04
C ASN A 346 1.92 9.40 -26.05
N GLN A 347 2.80 8.93 -25.15
CA GLN A 347 3.13 7.51 -25.03
C GLN A 347 2.40 6.93 -23.82
N ARG A 348 1.57 5.92 -24.04
CA ARG A 348 0.94 5.20 -22.92
C ARG A 348 2.02 4.56 -22.04
N PRO A 349 1.86 4.60 -20.70
CA PRO A 349 2.80 3.97 -19.79
C PRO A 349 2.94 2.45 -20.02
N PHE A 350 4.13 1.89 -19.75
CA PHE A 350 4.28 0.44 -19.60
C PHE A 350 3.41 -0.03 -18.41
N ALA A 351 2.66 -1.13 -18.60
CA ALA A 351 1.79 -1.76 -17.61
C ALA A 351 2.28 -3.16 -17.24
#